data_AF-A0A5S9M594-F1
#
_entry.id   AF-A0A5S9M594-F1
#
_cell.length_a   1.000
_cell.length_b   1.000
_cell.length_c   1.000
_cell.angle_alpha   90.00
_cell.angle_beta   90.00
_cell.angle_gamma   90.00
#
_symmetry.space_group_name_H-M   'P 1'
#
loop_
_entity.id
_entity.type
_entity.pdbx_description
1 polymer ?
#
loop_
_entity_poly.entity_id
_entity_poly.type
_entity_poly.pdbx_seq_one_letter_code
_entity_poly.pdbx_strand_id
1 'polypeptide(L)'
;MIRLSFYTPVAIVVWAIGGHPGYTFITLYAVIFCYYIVRVIMQLQIKRQLRARFDEIEEIIISPTMKFRQWRIAVKCKSSFHVGRSMNGEVVILDTFNRVPVPDTEIMKIAKQDENISAFLSFSPVYRWEVDKFKDHYEVRFIDLRYRSKGHYPFVAICHIDMDHQIKNSYTGWIFSEEKLQKKLRLGSV
;
A
#
# COMPACT_ATOMS: atom_id res chain seq x y z
N MET A 1 2.66 -2.33 -10.80
CA MET A 1 2.73 -2.70 -12.23
C MET A 1 1.40 -2.32 -12.88
N ILE A 2 1.31 -1.13 -13.47
CA ILE A 2 0.10 -0.70 -14.20
C ILE A 2 0.04 -1.53 -15.47
N ARG A 3 -1.07 -2.26 -15.67
CA ARG A 3 -1.31 -3.09 -16.84
C ARG A 3 -1.20 -2.24 -18.10
N LEU A 4 -0.05 -2.34 -18.78
CA LEU A 4 0.13 -1.93 -20.19
C LEU A 4 -0.62 -2.86 -21.16
N SER A 5 -1.41 -3.79 -20.62
CA SER A 5 -2.18 -4.83 -21.31
C SER A 5 -3.22 -4.33 -22.31
N PHE A 6 -3.40 -3.01 -22.47
CA PHE A 6 -4.31 -2.41 -23.45
C PHE A 6 -3.65 -2.06 -24.78
N TYR A 7 -2.32 -1.89 -24.84
CA TYR A 7 -1.62 -1.56 -26.10
C TYR A 7 -1.15 -2.81 -26.86
N THR A 8 -0.87 -3.90 -26.14
CA THR A 8 -0.50 -5.19 -26.71
C THR A 8 -1.57 -5.76 -27.66
N PRO A 9 -2.87 -5.70 -27.35
CA PRO A 9 -3.92 -6.15 -28.26
C PRO A 9 -3.96 -5.35 -29.57
N VAL A 10 -3.70 -4.04 -29.54
CA VAL A 10 -3.70 -3.19 -30.75
C VAL A 10 -2.57 -3.60 -31.69
N ALA A 11 -1.37 -3.82 -31.17
CA ALA A 11 -0.25 -4.31 -31.96
C ALA A 11 -0.51 -5.71 -32.55
N ILE A 12 -1.18 -6.58 -31.78
CA ILE A 12 -1.57 -7.93 -32.25
C ILE A 12 -2.62 -7.83 -33.36
N VAL A 13 -3.62 -6.94 -33.25
CA VAL A 13 -4.62 -6.72 -34.30
C VAL A 13 -3.97 -6.17 -35.57
N VAL A 14 -3.05 -5.21 -35.46
CA VAL A 14 -2.31 -4.65 -36.60
C VAL A 14 -1.44 -5.70 -37.30
N TRP A 15 -0.80 -6.60 -36.54
CA TRP A 15 -0.10 -7.74 -37.11
C TRP A 15 -1.05 -8.74 -37.78
N ALA A 16 -2.20 -9.04 -37.15
CA ALA A 16 -3.18 -10.01 -37.65
C ALA A 16 -3.84 -9.57 -38.97
N ILE A 17 -3.98 -8.27 -39.23
CA ILE A 17 -4.49 -7.73 -40.50
C ILE A 17 -3.41 -7.53 -41.57
N GLY A 18 -2.19 -8.06 -41.36
CA GLY A 18 -1.11 -8.07 -42.36
C GLY A 18 -0.02 -7.00 -42.17
N GLY A 19 0.01 -6.31 -41.04
CA GLY A 19 1.08 -5.35 -40.72
C GLY A 19 2.42 -6.04 -40.52
N HIS A 20 3.49 -5.46 -41.09
CA HIS A 20 4.84 -6.03 -40.98
C HIS A 20 5.29 -6.13 -39.51
N PRO A 21 5.60 -7.33 -38.99
CA PRO A 21 5.80 -7.56 -37.55
C PRO A 21 6.92 -6.71 -36.97
N GLY A 22 8.04 -6.55 -37.70
CA GLY A 22 9.18 -5.76 -37.24
C GLY A 22 8.82 -4.31 -36.90
N TYR A 23 8.18 -3.59 -37.82
CA TYR A 23 7.80 -2.19 -37.61
C TYR A 23 6.73 -2.04 -36.54
N THR A 24 5.75 -2.96 -36.48
CA THR A 24 4.67 -2.93 -35.49
C THR A 24 5.21 -3.06 -34.06
N PHE A 25 6.07 -4.05 -33.79
CA PHE A 25 6.63 -4.26 -32.46
C PHE A 25 7.67 -3.20 -32.06
N ILE A 26 8.52 -2.75 -32.99
CA ILE A 26 9.46 -1.66 -32.71
C ILE A 26 8.71 -0.38 -32.33
N THR A 27 7.65 -0.03 -33.07
CA THR A 27 6.82 1.14 -32.78
C THR A 27 6.14 1.00 -31.41
N LEU A 28 5.59 -0.17 -31.10
CA LEU A 28 5.01 -0.46 -29.79
C LEU A 28 6.04 -0.23 -28.68
N TYR A 29 7.23 -0.83 -28.78
CA TYR A 29 8.27 -0.69 -27.76
C TYR A 29 8.75 0.76 -27.62
N ALA A 30 8.86 1.51 -28.72
CA ALA A 30 9.18 2.93 -28.69
C ALA A 30 8.12 3.74 -27.91
N VAL A 31 6.83 3.49 -28.16
CA VAL A 31 5.73 4.15 -27.42
C VAL A 31 5.78 3.80 -25.92
N ILE A 32 5.99 2.53 -25.58
CA ILE A 32 6.11 2.07 -24.18
C ILE A 32 7.31 2.74 -23.50
N PHE A 33 8.44 2.82 -24.19
CA PHE A 33 9.67 3.45 -23.71
C PHE A 33 9.44 4.94 -23.42
N CYS A 34 8.89 5.68 -24.38
CA CYS A 34 8.52 7.09 -24.21
C CYS A 34 7.54 7.30 -23.05
N TYR A 35 6.53 6.42 -22.93
CA TYR A 35 5.59 6.45 -21.80
C TYR A 35 6.33 6.34 -20.46
N TYR A 36 7.24 5.39 -20.30
CA TYR A 36 7.98 5.22 -19.05
C TYR A 36 8.93 6.39 -18.75
N ILE A 37 9.57 6.99 -19.76
CA ILE A 37 10.35 8.22 -19.59
C ILE A 37 9.50 9.31 -18.95
N VAL A 38 8.31 9.58 -19.50
CA VAL A 38 7.41 10.60 -18.96
C VAL A 38 6.98 10.24 -17.53
N ARG A 39 6.65 8.97 -17.26
CA ARG A 39 6.29 8.52 -15.89
C ARG A 39 7.42 8.74 -14.89
N VAL A 40 8.67 8.48 -15.27
CA VAL A 40 9.86 8.70 -14.42
C VAL A 40 10.06 10.18 -14.16
N ILE A 41 9.97 11.03 -15.18
CA ILE A 41 10.09 12.49 -15.02
C ILE A 41 9.04 13.02 -14.03
N MET A 42 7.77 12.62 -14.18
CA MET A 42 6.70 13.00 -13.25
C MET A 42 6.97 12.52 -11.81
N GLN A 43 7.45 11.28 -11.65
CA GLN A 43 7.79 10.75 -10.33
C GLN A 43 8.94 11.53 -9.68
N LEU A 44 9.96 11.92 -10.46
CA LEU A 44 11.07 12.74 -9.98
C LEU A 44 10.62 14.14 -9.56
N GLN A 45 9.70 14.76 -10.30
CA GLN A 45 9.11 16.04 -9.92
C GLN A 45 8.37 15.95 -8.57
N ILE A 46 7.56 14.91 -8.37
CA ILE A 46 6.87 14.66 -7.10
C ILE A 46 7.89 14.47 -5.97
N LYS A 47 8.94 13.67 -6.18
CA LYS A 47 10.01 13.46 -5.18
C LYS A 47 10.68 14.78 -4.80
N ARG A 48 10.97 15.66 -5.77
CA ARG A 48 11.57 16.98 -5.51
C ARG A 48 10.66 17.85 -4.66
N GLN A 49 9.36 17.93 -4.98
CA GLN A 49 8.39 18.69 -4.18
C GLN A 49 8.29 18.16 -2.75
N LEU A 50 8.30 16.84 -2.56
CA LEU A 50 8.24 16.23 -1.23
C LEU A 50 9.50 16.54 -0.41
N ARG A 51 10.69 16.41 -1.02
CA ARG A 51 11.97 16.74 -0.37
C ARG A 51 12.12 18.22 -0.02
N ALA A 52 11.45 19.11 -0.77
CA ALA A 52 11.42 20.53 -0.44
C ALA A 52 10.43 20.87 0.69
N ARG A 53 9.47 19.98 0.97
CA ARG A 53 8.38 20.22 1.94
C ARG A 53 8.61 19.57 3.29
N PHE A 54 9.34 18.45 3.32
CA PHE A 54 9.58 17.69 4.54
C PHE A 54 11.08 17.52 4.78
N ASP A 55 11.48 17.77 6.02
CA ASP A 55 12.81 17.43 6.52
C ASP A 55 12.83 16.00 7.05
N GLU A 56 14.04 15.43 7.20
CA GLU A 56 14.26 14.09 7.80
C GLU A 56 13.46 12.93 7.14
N ILE A 57 13.29 12.99 5.82
CA ILE A 57 12.65 11.91 5.06
C ILE A 57 13.55 10.66 5.02
N GLU A 58 13.07 9.55 5.57
CA GLU A 58 13.72 8.24 5.44
C GLU A 58 13.33 7.55 4.14
N GLU A 59 12.04 7.56 3.80
CA GLU A 59 11.53 6.83 2.63
C GLU A 59 10.36 7.54 1.96
N ILE A 60 10.34 7.54 0.63
CA ILE A 60 9.25 8.09 -0.19
C ILE A 60 8.69 6.98 -1.07
N ILE A 61 7.44 6.62 -0.83
CA ILE A 61 6.70 5.64 -1.62
C ILE A 61 5.70 6.39 -2.51
N ILE A 62 5.91 6.29 -3.82
CA ILE A 62 5.03 6.89 -4.83
C ILE A 62 4.46 5.76 -5.68
N SER A 63 3.15 5.53 -5.55
CA SER A 63 2.44 4.50 -6.29
C SER A 63 1.63 5.12 -7.43
N PRO A 64 1.82 4.62 -8.67
CA PRO A 64 1.09 5.13 -9.82
C PRO A 64 -0.38 4.67 -9.78
N THR A 65 -1.30 5.48 -10.31
CA THR A 65 -2.71 5.08 -10.46
C THR A 65 -3.10 4.89 -11.93
N MET A 66 -4.31 4.37 -12.16
CA MET A 66 -4.89 4.26 -13.51
C MET A 66 -5.04 5.62 -14.21
N LYS A 67 -5.24 6.70 -13.43
CA LYS A 67 -5.27 8.05 -13.96
C LYS A 67 -3.84 8.55 -14.14
N PHE A 68 -3.47 8.87 -15.38
CA PHE A 68 -2.08 9.18 -15.77
C PHE A 68 -1.40 10.25 -14.89
N ARG A 69 -2.13 11.34 -14.57
CA ARG A 69 -1.65 12.46 -13.75
C ARG A 69 -1.97 12.33 -12.26
N GLN A 70 -2.35 11.15 -11.79
CA GLN A 70 -2.67 10.92 -10.39
C GLN A 70 -1.75 9.86 -9.79
N TRP A 71 -1.19 10.18 -8.63
CA TRP A 71 -0.29 9.31 -7.87
C TRP A 71 -0.72 9.26 -6.41
N ARG A 72 -0.53 8.12 -5.77
CA ARG A 72 -0.64 7.97 -4.32
C ARG A 72 0.75 8.12 -3.71
N ILE A 73 0.81 8.78 -2.56
CA ILE A 73 2.05 9.13 -1.89
C ILE A 73 1.95 8.66 -0.44
N ALA A 74 2.99 7.98 0.03
CA ALA A 74 3.24 7.76 1.45
C ALA A 74 4.69 8.16 1.72
N VAL A 75 4.90 9.05 2.69
CA VAL A 75 6.22 9.51 3.11
C VAL A 75 6.43 9.04 4.54
N LYS A 76 7.59 8.44 4.77
CA LYS A 76 8.08 8.05 6.09
C LYS A 76 9.19 9.00 6.49
N CYS A 77 8.92 9.77 7.54
CA CYS A 77 9.92 10.59 8.20
C CYS A 77 10.32 9.91 9.51
N LYS A 78 11.32 10.48 10.18
CA LYS A 78 11.83 9.99 11.46
C LYS A 78 10.73 9.92 12.54
N SER A 79 9.90 10.95 12.66
CA SER A 79 8.87 11.08 13.70
C SER A 79 7.43 10.99 13.20
N SER A 80 7.20 10.92 11.89
CA SER A 80 5.86 10.98 11.30
C SER A 80 5.72 10.18 10.01
N PHE A 81 4.48 9.82 9.71
CA PHE A 81 4.05 9.32 8.41
C PHE A 81 3.11 10.34 7.76
N HIS A 82 3.32 10.64 6.48
CA HIS A 82 2.44 11.52 5.71
C HIS A 82 1.84 10.76 4.54
N VAL A 83 0.52 10.75 4.46
CA VAL A 83 -0.23 10.11 3.36
C VAL A 83 -0.81 11.21 2.49
N GLY A 84 -0.60 11.11 1.19
CA GLY A 84 -1.00 12.13 0.24
C GLY A 84 -1.31 11.59 -1.14
N ARG A 85 -1.57 12.53 -2.04
CA ARG A 85 -1.74 12.25 -3.47
C ARG A 85 -1.10 13.37 -4.28
N SER A 86 -0.58 13.04 -5.45
CA SER A 86 -0.36 14.05 -6.48
C SER A 86 -1.51 14.05 -7.46
N MET A 87 -2.02 15.23 -7.80
CA MET A 87 -2.99 15.44 -8.87
C MET A 87 -2.48 16.56 -9.77
N ASN A 88 -2.35 16.29 -11.07
CA ASN A 88 -1.89 17.27 -12.06
C ASN A 88 -0.53 17.91 -11.74
N GLY A 89 0.34 17.19 -11.05
CA GLY A 89 1.67 17.66 -10.67
C GLY A 89 1.73 18.35 -9.31
N GLU A 90 0.60 18.60 -8.65
CA GLU A 90 0.56 19.19 -7.31
C GLU A 90 0.45 18.12 -6.24
N VAL A 91 1.23 18.24 -5.17
CA VAL A 91 1.21 17.32 -4.03
C VAL A 91 0.28 17.84 -2.93
N VAL A 92 -0.72 17.04 -2.58
CA VAL A 92 -1.66 17.30 -1.50
C VAL A 92 -1.50 16.22 -0.42
N ILE A 93 -1.24 16.65 0.81
CA ILE A 93 -1.22 15.77 1.99
C ILE A 93 -2.65 15.63 2.49
N LEU A 94 -3.06 14.40 2.72
CA LEU A 94 -4.41 14.05 3.14
C LEU A 94 -4.46 13.76 4.63
N ASP A 95 -3.50 13.00 5.14
CA ASP A 95 -3.43 12.58 6.54
C ASP A 95 -1.98 12.58 7.02
N THR A 96 -1.78 12.86 8.31
CA THR A 96 -0.48 12.78 8.98
C THR A 96 -0.63 12.00 10.27
N PHE A 97 0.30 11.08 10.52
CA PHE A 97 0.32 10.24 11.71
C PHE A 97 1.66 10.38 12.41
N ASN A 98 1.66 10.37 13.74
CA ASN A 98 2.89 10.27 14.50
C ASN A 98 3.44 8.85 14.38
N ARG A 99 4.76 8.74 14.17
CA ARG A 99 5.44 7.46 14.14
C ARG A 99 5.83 7.08 15.56
N VAL A 100 5.00 6.24 16.16
CA VAL A 100 5.28 5.67 17.48
C VAL A 100 5.88 4.28 17.27
N PRO A 101 7.07 3.99 17.84
CA PRO A 101 7.65 2.65 17.76
C PRO A 101 6.68 1.63 18.37
N VAL A 102 6.68 0.44 17.80
CA VAL A 102 5.90 -0.68 18.33
C VAL A 102 6.38 -0.96 19.77
N PRO A 103 5.49 -0.94 20.78
CA PRO A 103 5.89 -1.02 22.17
C PRO A 103 6.45 -2.39 22.50
N ASP A 104 7.38 -2.43 23.46
CA ASP A 104 8.00 -3.68 23.91
C ASP A 104 7.17 -4.38 24.99
N THR A 105 5.86 -4.55 24.74
CA THR A 105 4.95 -5.26 25.63
C THR A 105 4.88 -6.75 25.29
N GLU A 106 4.51 -7.58 26.27
CA GLU A 106 4.35 -9.02 26.09
C GLU A 106 3.33 -9.36 24.98
N ILE A 107 2.15 -8.72 25.01
CA ILE A 107 1.11 -8.87 23.98
C ILE A 107 1.65 -8.57 22.57
N MET A 108 2.50 -7.54 22.43
CA MET A 108 3.05 -7.17 21.13
C MET A 108 4.15 -8.13 20.67
N LYS A 109 4.90 -8.74 21.60
CA LYS A 109 5.85 -9.81 21.30
C LYS A 109 5.12 -11.05 20.79
N ILE A 110 4.04 -11.45 21.46
CA ILE A 110 3.18 -12.57 21.06
C ILE A 110 2.58 -12.28 19.67
N ALA A 111 1.99 -11.11 19.48
CA ALA A 111 1.39 -10.74 18.20
C ALA A 111 2.38 -10.81 17.02
N LYS A 112 3.65 -10.44 17.22
CA LYS A 112 4.68 -10.51 16.17
C LYS A 112 5.08 -11.94 15.79
N GLN A 113 4.81 -12.94 16.63
CA GLN A 113 5.07 -14.34 16.32
C GLN A 113 3.99 -14.95 15.40
N ASP A 114 2.81 -14.33 15.35
CA ASP A 114 1.74 -14.74 14.44
C ASP A 114 2.17 -14.60 12.96
N GLU A 115 1.83 -15.61 12.15
CA GLU A 115 2.22 -15.66 10.73
C GLU A 115 1.60 -14.52 9.92
N ASN A 116 0.34 -14.17 10.17
CA ASN A 116 -0.35 -13.10 9.46
C ASN A 116 0.26 -11.72 9.78
N ILE A 117 0.56 -11.45 11.06
CA ILE A 117 1.24 -10.23 11.49
C ILE A 117 2.67 -10.16 10.94
N SER A 118 3.44 -11.24 11.08
CA SER A 118 4.82 -11.32 10.60
C SER A 118 4.90 -11.11 9.09
N ALA A 119 4.03 -11.78 8.33
CA ALA A 119 3.89 -11.57 6.90
C ALA A 119 3.58 -10.11 6.58
N PHE A 120 2.62 -9.49 7.29
CA PHE A 120 2.27 -8.08 7.10
C PHE A 120 3.46 -7.14 7.31
N LEU A 121 4.20 -7.32 8.41
CA LEU A 121 5.36 -6.49 8.74
C LEU A 121 6.49 -6.64 7.70
N SER A 122 6.60 -7.80 7.05
CA SER A 122 7.62 -8.03 6.01
C SER A 122 7.39 -7.19 4.73
N PHE A 123 6.13 -6.94 4.34
CA PHE A 123 5.81 -6.24 3.08
C PHE A 123 5.28 -4.82 3.28
N SER A 124 5.02 -4.40 4.52
CA SER A 124 4.47 -3.09 4.87
C SER A 124 5.54 -2.20 5.49
N PRO A 125 6.22 -1.35 4.71
CA PRO A 125 7.25 -0.44 5.24
C PRO A 125 6.66 0.76 6.01
N VAL A 126 5.37 1.06 5.78
CA VAL A 126 4.67 2.24 6.31
C VAL A 126 3.34 1.79 6.90
N TYR A 127 3.32 1.62 8.21
CA TYR A 127 2.14 1.18 8.96
C TYR A 127 2.00 1.93 10.28
N ARG A 128 0.79 1.87 10.84
CA ARG A 128 0.53 2.14 12.25
C ARG A 128 0.07 0.86 12.95
N TRP A 129 0.17 0.85 14.26
CA TRP A 129 -0.30 -0.24 15.10
C TRP A 129 -1.29 0.30 16.12
N GLU A 130 -2.21 -0.55 16.55
CA GLU A 130 -3.23 -0.31 17.56
C GLU A 130 -3.36 -1.56 18.43
N VAL A 131 -3.63 -1.35 19.72
CA VAL A 131 -3.91 -2.43 20.66
C VAL A 131 -5.15 -2.04 21.44
N ASP A 132 -6.21 -2.82 21.29
CA ASP A 132 -7.45 -2.65 22.02
C ASP A 132 -7.62 -3.81 23.01
N LYS A 133 -8.02 -3.49 24.25
CA LYS A 133 -8.30 -4.50 25.28
C LYS A 133 -9.80 -4.67 25.42
N PHE A 134 -10.27 -5.89 25.18
CA PHE A 134 -11.65 -6.31 25.43
C PHE A 134 -11.74 -7.11 26.74
N LYS A 135 -12.95 -7.57 27.08
CA LYS A 135 -13.20 -8.31 28.34
C LYS A 135 -12.52 -9.68 28.36
N ASP A 136 -12.40 -10.32 27.20
CA ASP A 136 -12.01 -11.71 27.02
C ASP A 136 -10.75 -11.90 26.16
N HIS A 137 -10.27 -10.83 25.50
CA HIS A 137 -9.10 -10.86 24.64
C HIS A 137 -8.48 -9.46 24.44
N TYR A 138 -7.27 -9.43 23.91
CA TYR A 138 -6.60 -8.30 23.30
C TYR A 138 -6.72 -8.40 21.79
N GLU A 139 -7.01 -7.29 21.12
CA GLU A 139 -6.93 -7.16 19.68
C GLU A 139 -5.71 -6.31 19.31
N VAL A 140 -4.76 -6.92 18.60
CA VAL A 140 -3.62 -6.21 18.04
C VAL A 140 -3.85 -6.02 16.56
N ARG A 141 -3.79 -4.77 16.10
CA ARG A 141 -4.06 -4.38 14.71
C ARG A 141 -2.89 -3.61 14.13
N PHE A 142 -2.49 -3.98 12.92
CA PHE A 142 -1.54 -3.24 12.10
C PHE A 142 -2.24 -2.74 10.83
N ILE A 143 -2.02 -1.49 10.46
CA ILE A 143 -2.74 -0.81 9.38
C ILE A 143 -1.75 -0.21 8.40
N ASP A 144 -1.85 -0.58 7.12
CA ASP A 144 -0.95 -0.09 6.07
C ASP A 144 -1.43 1.27 5.56
N LEU A 145 -0.57 2.28 5.70
CA LEU A 145 -0.90 3.67 5.37
C LEU A 145 -0.80 3.97 3.88
N ARG A 146 -0.31 3.05 3.04
CA ARG A 146 -0.22 3.24 1.59
C ARG A 146 -1.59 3.10 0.91
N TYR A 147 -2.49 2.31 1.50
CA TYR A 147 -3.73 1.89 0.86
C TYR A 147 -4.96 2.73 1.21
N ARG A 148 -4.82 4.05 1.29
CA ARG A 148 -5.95 4.94 1.56
C ARG A 148 -7.06 4.85 0.50
N SER A 149 -8.29 4.62 0.93
CA SER A 149 -9.48 4.60 0.07
C SER A 149 -10.68 5.22 0.80
N LYS A 150 -11.37 6.16 0.16
CA LYS A 150 -12.57 6.84 0.70
C LYS A 150 -12.42 7.35 2.15
N GLY A 151 -11.23 7.79 2.55
CA GLY A 151 -10.97 8.31 3.91
C GLY A 151 -10.58 7.25 4.94
N HIS A 152 -10.48 5.97 4.57
CA HIS A 152 -10.10 4.89 5.48
C HIS A 152 -8.92 4.07 4.94
N TYR A 153 -8.34 3.24 5.79
CA TYR A 153 -7.20 2.37 5.51
C TYR A 153 -7.62 0.90 5.62
N PRO A 154 -8.14 0.31 4.53
CA PRO A 154 -8.76 -1.01 4.54
C PRO A 154 -7.78 -2.19 4.64
N PHE A 155 -6.49 -1.98 4.40
CA PHE A 155 -5.54 -3.09 4.40
C PHE A 155 -4.87 -3.21 5.76
N VAL A 156 -5.22 -4.26 6.49
CA VAL A 156 -4.82 -4.44 7.89
C VAL A 156 -4.46 -5.89 8.17
N ALA A 157 -3.70 -6.08 9.25
CA ALA A 157 -3.43 -7.37 9.87
C ALA A 157 -3.91 -7.31 11.32
N ILE A 158 -4.66 -8.32 11.75
CA ILE A 158 -5.31 -8.37 13.07
C ILE A 158 -4.99 -9.70 13.71
N CYS A 159 -4.70 -9.68 15.01
CA CYS A 159 -4.45 -10.84 15.83
C CYS A 159 -5.25 -10.71 17.13
N HIS A 160 -6.03 -11.74 17.47
CA HIS A 160 -6.73 -11.83 18.74
C HIS A 160 -5.94 -12.73 19.69
N ILE A 161 -5.55 -12.17 20.83
CA ILE A 161 -4.78 -12.85 21.88
C ILE A 161 -5.67 -12.92 23.11
N ASP A 162 -5.90 -14.10 23.67
CA ASP A 162 -6.71 -14.21 24.87
C ASP A 162 -6.01 -13.73 26.14
N MET A 163 -6.72 -13.77 27.26
CA MET A 163 -6.19 -13.36 28.57
C MET A 163 -5.10 -14.30 29.09
N ASP A 164 -5.00 -15.52 28.55
CA ASP A 164 -3.94 -16.51 28.84
C ASP A 164 -2.75 -16.39 27.86
N HIS A 165 -2.70 -15.28 27.10
CA HIS A 165 -1.62 -14.93 26.19
C HIS A 165 -1.44 -15.90 25.01
N GLN A 166 -2.51 -16.60 24.62
CA GLN A 166 -2.55 -17.47 23.44
C GLN A 166 -3.22 -16.77 22.26
N ILE A 167 -2.65 -16.94 21.07
CA ILE A 167 -3.25 -16.45 19.82
C ILE A 167 -4.45 -17.34 19.49
N LYS A 168 -5.64 -16.76 19.46
CA LYS A 168 -6.88 -17.49 19.12
C LYS A 168 -7.13 -17.52 17.62
N ASN A 169 -6.97 -16.38 16.96
CA ASN A 169 -7.13 -16.25 15.53
C ASN A 169 -6.34 -15.02 15.02
N SER A 170 -6.09 -15.01 13.73
CA SER A 170 -5.48 -13.87 13.05
C SER A 170 -5.95 -13.76 11.62
N TYR A 171 -5.81 -12.57 11.04
CA TYR A 171 -6.21 -12.27 9.68
C TYR A 171 -5.38 -11.14 9.10
N THR A 172 -4.88 -11.33 7.88
CA THR A 172 -4.28 -10.25 7.07
C THR A 172 -5.05 -10.06 5.77
N GLY A 173 -5.45 -8.83 5.46
CA GLY A 173 -6.07 -8.52 4.17
C GLY A 173 -6.91 -7.24 4.14
N TRP A 174 -7.79 -7.18 3.14
CA TRP A 174 -8.66 -6.03 2.90
C TRP A 174 -9.97 -6.17 3.70
N ILE A 175 -10.21 -5.19 4.56
CA ILE A 175 -11.41 -5.02 5.38
C ILE A 175 -12.07 -3.69 5.01
N PHE A 176 -13.31 -3.80 4.51
CA PHE A 176 -14.10 -2.64 4.10
C PHE A 176 -15.22 -2.31 5.12
N SER A 177 -15.49 -3.20 6.07
CA SER A 177 -16.41 -2.99 7.21
C SER A 177 -16.08 -3.95 8.35
N GLU A 178 -16.35 -3.55 9.60
CA GLU A 178 -16.17 -4.36 10.81
C GLU A 178 -16.97 -5.68 10.74
N GLU A 179 -18.22 -5.63 10.24
CA GLU A 179 -19.03 -6.83 10.05
C GLU A 179 -18.38 -7.86 9.10
N LYS A 180 -17.71 -7.40 8.05
CA LYS A 180 -17.00 -8.29 7.10
C LYS A 180 -15.72 -8.86 7.72
N LEU A 181 -15.08 -8.12 8.63
CA LEU A 181 -13.95 -8.62 9.41
C LEU A 181 -14.39 -9.75 10.34
N GLN A 182 -15.42 -9.51 11.14
CA GLN A 182 -15.98 -10.49 12.07
C GLN A 182 -16.38 -11.79 11.37
N LYS A 183 -16.97 -11.69 10.17
CA LYS A 183 -17.31 -12.85 9.34
C LYS A 183 -16.07 -13.65 8.89
N LYS A 184 -14.95 -12.98 8.56
CA LYS A 184 -13.72 -13.65 8.12
C LYS A 184 -12.98 -14.31 9.29
N LEU A 185 -12.91 -13.65 10.45
CA LEU A 185 -12.28 -14.19 11.66
C LEU A 185 -12.97 -15.46 12.16
N ARG A 186 -14.31 -15.56 12.02
CA ARG A 186 -15.08 -16.77 12.34
C ARG A 186 -14.96 -17.91 11.32
N LEU A 187 -14.52 -17.62 10.09
CA LEU A 187 -14.41 -18.62 9.02
C LEU A 187 -13.01 -19.22 8.91
N GLY A 188 -11.97 -18.52 9.39
CA GLY A 188 -10.60 -19.03 9.45
C GLY A 188 -10.32 -19.93 10.66
N SER A 189 -11.30 -20.16 11.52
CA SER A 189 -11.23 -21.00 12.73
C SER A 189 -11.72 -22.44 12.48
N VAL A 190 -11.35 -23.04 11.35
CA VAL A 190 -11.59 -24.47 11.03
C VAL A 190 -10.27 -25.14 10.69
#